data_AF-A0A3B6AYI4-F1
#
_entry.id   AF-A0A3B6AYI4-F1
#
_cell.length_a   1.000
_cell.length_b   1.000
_cell.length_c   1.000
_cell.angle_alpha   90.00
_cell.angle_beta   90.00
_cell.angle_gamma   90.00
#
_symmetry.space_group_name_H-M   'P 1'
#
loop_
_entity.id
_entity.type
_entity.pdbx_description
1 polymer ?
#
loop_
_entity_poly.entity_id
_entity_poly.type
_entity_poly.pdbx_seq_one_letter_code
_entity_poly.pdbx_strand_id
1 'polypeptide(L)'
;MVITSSAPGIRLQGNIGKITSTALARQQNCKRLLPNRSISTDLLRICGSLLPLPLLLPPTLSSRARGNDAGEMAPPRTVICVGDVHGYISKLESLWANLQSALPADAFAAALVIFLGDYNDRGPDTRRVLDFLLALPARHPAQRHVFLCGNHDLAFAAFVGALPPPPDGSPFAATWDQYIDNEAHEGWFRGPGHEDMHVQGRRWGGVIKERWNPKKGLPYKGSIYDAQPTFESYGVAHGSPDLMKAVPEEHKKFLHDLVWVHEEEDVRIDTDGGQILCKLIAVHAGLEKSLDLNEQLRVLRTRDTRVPKVQMLSGRQDVWNIPQDLAGKQTIVVSGHHGKLHVDGLRFIIDEGGGYADKPIAAVVFPSKEVIRSTEGTASQN
;
A
#
# COMPACT_ATOMS: atom_id res chain seq x y z
N MET A 1 25.58 49.38 20.97
CA MET A 1 26.49 48.73 21.93
C MET A 1 27.08 47.51 21.23
N VAL A 2 28.27 47.69 20.66
CA VAL A 2 29.06 46.66 19.98
C VAL A 2 30.01 46.10 21.02
N ILE A 3 29.99 44.79 21.26
CA ILE A 3 31.09 44.08 21.92
C ILE A 3 31.33 42.78 21.17
N THR A 4 32.51 42.73 20.57
CA THR A 4 33.21 41.59 19.99
C THR A 4 33.65 40.60 21.08
N SER A 5 33.66 39.30 20.80
CA SER A 5 34.57 38.37 21.49
C SER A 5 34.82 37.11 20.66
N SER A 6 36.10 36.86 20.45
CA SER A 6 36.79 35.82 19.70
C SER A 6 36.99 34.53 20.50
N ALA A 7 36.99 33.37 19.83
CA ALA A 7 37.74 32.18 20.25
C ALA A 7 38.03 31.25 19.05
N PRO A 8 39.10 30.42 19.09
CA PRO A 8 39.97 30.20 17.94
C PRO A 8 39.80 28.83 17.24
N GLY A 9 40.29 28.77 16.00
CA GLY A 9 40.51 27.53 15.26
C GLY A 9 41.80 26.81 15.69
N ILE A 10 41.80 25.48 15.54
CA ILE A 10 43.00 24.63 15.62
C ILE A 10 43.10 23.78 14.35
N ARG A 11 44.32 23.78 13.82
CA ARG A 11 44.82 23.20 12.58
C ARG A 11 44.85 21.67 12.58
N LEU A 12 44.63 21.13 11.39
CA LEU A 12 44.96 19.78 10.95
C LEU A 12 46.47 19.50 11.02
N GLN A 13 46.84 18.33 11.55
CA GLN A 13 48.05 17.62 11.15
C GLN A 13 47.66 16.19 10.76
N GLY A 14 47.98 15.83 9.53
CA GLY A 14 47.75 14.50 8.99
C GLY A 14 48.77 13.49 9.51
N ASN A 15 48.39 12.21 9.43
CA ASN A 15 49.37 11.16 9.30
C ASN A 15 48.88 10.10 8.31
N ILE A 16 49.72 9.86 7.31
CA ILE A 16 49.50 8.96 6.18
C ILE A 16 49.82 7.54 6.67
N GLY A 17 48.79 6.71 6.79
CA GLY A 17 48.91 5.28 7.12
C GLY A 17 48.56 4.42 5.91
N LYS A 18 49.54 3.66 5.45
CA LYS A 18 49.57 2.84 4.23
C LYS A 18 48.40 1.86 4.10
N ILE A 19 47.80 1.84 2.91
CA ILE A 19 47.02 0.74 2.35
C ILE A 19 47.97 -0.44 2.12
N THR A 20 47.70 -1.59 2.73
CA THR A 20 48.27 -2.88 2.30
C THR A 20 47.18 -3.93 2.20
N SER A 21 47.18 -4.61 1.06
CA SER A 21 46.29 -5.70 0.69
C SER A 21 46.40 -6.91 1.60
N THR A 22 45.28 -7.57 1.88
CA THR A 22 45.24 -9.02 2.09
C THR A 22 43.90 -9.59 1.63
N ALA A 23 43.75 -9.73 0.30
CA ALA A 23 43.03 -10.86 -0.25
C ALA A 23 44.03 -12.03 -0.31
N LEU A 24 43.83 -13.06 0.53
CA LEU A 24 44.08 -14.48 0.25
C LEU A 24 43.97 -15.27 1.57
N ALA A 25 43.49 -16.51 1.43
CA ALA A 25 43.46 -17.60 2.40
C ALA A 25 42.25 -17.63 3.36
N ARG A 26 41.22 -18.38 2.94
CA ARG A 26 40.87 -19.67 3.58
C ARG A 26 39.89 -20.45 2.72
N GLN A 27 40.44 -21.13 1.72
CA GLN A 27 39.86 -22.33 1.13
C GLN A 27 40.55 -23.51 1.81
N GLN A 28 39.85 -24.24 2.70
CA GLN A 28 40.10 -25.64 3.07
C GLN A 28 39.24 -26.02 4.28
N ASN A 29 38.10 -26.65 4.01
CA ASN A 29 37.66 -27.87 4.70
C ASN A 29 36.29 -28.28 4.15
N CYS A 30 36.31 -28.97 3.01
CA CYS A 30 35.20 -29.77 2.54
C CYS A 30 35.67 -31.22 2.55
N LYS A 31 35.20 -32.03 3.51
CA LYS A 31 35.27 -33.51 3.48
C LYS A 31 34.39 -34.11 4.59
N ARG A 32 33.39 -34.89 4.14
CA ARG A 32 32.59 -35.91 4.87
C ARG A 32 31.57 -35.31 5.87
N LEU A 33 30.29 -35.66 5.88
CA LEU A 33 29.64 -36.96 5.77
C LEU A 33 28.21 -36.81 5.17
N LEU A 34 27.85 -37.63 4.19
CA LEU A 34 26.45 -37.93 3.83
C LEU A 34 26.26 -39.45 4.01
N PRO A 35 25.19 -39.93 4.67
CA PRO A 35 24.77 -41.31 4.54
C PRO A 35 23.70 -41.47 3.46
N ASN A 36 23.98 -42.45 2.60
CA ASN A 36 23.14 -43.04 1.56
C ASN A 36 21.70 -43.33 2.01
N ARG A 37 20.73 -43.02 1.14
CA ARG A 37 19.56 -43.89 0.94
C ARG A 37 19.25 -44.07 -0.55
N SER A 38 19.09 -45.34 -0.89
CA SER A 38 18.89 -45.95 -2.20
C SER A 38 17.54 -45.60 -2.82
N ILE A 39 17.56 -45.29 -4.11
CA ILE A 39 16.36 -45.26 -4.95
C ILE A 39 16.18 -46.66 -5.54
N SER A 40 15.06 -47.31 -5.21
CA SER A 40 14.65 -48.58 -5.82
C SER A 40 13.93 -48.30 -7.13
N THR A 41 14.36 -49.02 -8.17
CA THR A 41 13.64 -49.21 -9.42
C THR A 41 12.45 -50.16 -9.24
N ASP A 42 11.53 -50.12 -10.21
CA ASP A 42 10.40 -51.01 -10.47
C ASP A 42 9.05 -50.69 -9.81
N LEU A 43 8.14 -50.08 -10.60
CA LEU A 43 6.92 -50.78 -11.01
C LEU A 43 6.30 -50.11 -12.26
N LEU A 44 6.51 -50.78 -13.39
CA LEU A 44 5.81 -50.57 -14.66
C LEU A 44 4.52 -51.40 -14.64
N ARG A 45 3.36 -50.81 -14.97
CA ARG A 45 2.18 -51.39 -15.67
C ARG A 45 0.88 -50.73 -15.20
N ILE A 46 0.39 -49.76 -15.97
CA ILE A 46 -1.02 -49.71 -16.42
C ILE A 46 -1.01 -49.10 -17.83
N CYS A 47 -1.25 -49.93 -18.84
CA CYS A 47 -1.66 -49.50 -20.19
C CYS A 47 -3.18 -49.31 -20.20
N GLY A 48 -3.66 -48.24 -20.85
CA GLY A 48 -5.08 -48.04 -21.11
C GLY A 48 -5.37 -46.78 -21.92
N SER A 49 -5.14 -46.86 -23.24
CA SER A 49 -5.81 -46.10 -24.31
C SER A 49 -6.01 -44.58 -24.15
N LEU A 50 -5.17 -43.79 -24.83
CA LEU A 50 -5.50 -42.43 -25.28
C LEU A 50 -5.34 -42.37 -26.80
N LEU A 51 -6.47 -42.25 -27.50
CA LEU A 51 -6.54 -41.89 -28.93
C LEU A 51 -6.07 -40.43 -29.11
N PRO A 52 -5.44 -40.06 -30.24
CA PRO A 52 -5.03 -38.68 -30.47
C PRO A 52 -6.25 -37.84 -30.89
N LEU A 53 -6.53 -36.76 -30.13
CA LEU A 53 -7.41 -35.68 -30.60
C LEU A 53 -6.70 -34.90 -31.73
N PRO A 54 -7.40 -34.49 -32.80
CA PRO A 54 -6.80 -33.72 -33.88
C PRO A 54 -6.53 -32.28 -33.43
N LEU A 55 -5.33 -31.76 -33.75
CA LEU A 55 -5.02 -30.34 -33.72
C LEU A 55 -5.97 -29.58 -34.65
N LEU A 56 -6.89 -28.79 -34.09
CA LEU A 56 -7.53 -27.71 -34.84
C LEU A 56 -6.57 -26.52 -34.90
N LEU A 57 -6.04 -26.25 -36.09
CA LEU A 57 -5.44 -24.96 -36.43
C LEU A 57 -6.50 -23.86 -36.35
N PRO A 58 -6.19 -22.66 -35.82
CA PRO A 58 -7.10 -21.54 -35.87
C PRO A 58 -7.29 -21.08 -37.33
N PRO A 59 -8.49 -20.61 -37.72
CA PRO A 59 -8.71 -20.13 -39.06
C PRO A 59 -7.92 -18.84 -39.31
N THR A 60 -7.27 -18.79 -40.46
CA THR A 60 -6.61 -17.61 -41.01
C THR A 60 -7.57 -16.42 -41.08
N LEU A 61 -7.22 -15.31 -40.44
CA LEU A 61 -7.90 -14.03 -40.59
C LEU A 61 -7.78 -13.56 -42.04
N SER A 62 -8.89 -13.70 -42.77
CA SER A 62 -9.09 -13.13 -44.11
C SER A 62 -9.10 -11.61 -44.02
N SER A 63 -8.13 -10.95 -44.63
CA SER A 63 -8.14 -9.52 -44.85
C SER A 63 -9.32 -9.12 -45.74
N ARG A 64 -10.30 -8.39 -45.19
CA ARG A 64 -11.27 -7.66 -46.01
C ARG A 64 -11.44 -6.23 -45.52
N ALA A 65 -11.04 -5.34 -46.43
CA ALA A 65 -11.60 -4.02 -46.76
C ALA A 65 -11.94 -3.05 -45.62
N ARG A 66 -11.19 -1.94 -45.63
CA ARG A 66 -11.53 -0.64 -45.03
C ARG A 66 -12.97 -0.25 -45.33
N GLY A 67 -13.80 -0.22 -44.29
CA GLY A 67 -15.04 0.55 -44.23
C GLY A 67 -14.83 1.72 -43.27
N ASN A 68 -15.20 2.92 -43.69
CA ASN A 68 -15.33 4.10 -42.83
C ASN A 68 -16.44 3.84 -41.82
N ASP A 69 -16.09 3.36 -40.63
CA ASP A 69 -16.86 3.67 -39.42
C ASP A 69 -16.05 4.70 -38.65
N ALA A 70 -16.62 5.90 -38.49
CA ALA A 70 -16.17 6.81 -37.45
C ALA A 70 -16.42 6.08 -36.14
N GLY A 71 -15.40 5.38 -35.66
CA GLY A 71 -15.48 4.51 -34.49
C GLY A 71 -16.06 5.28 -33.33
N GLU A 72 -17.27 4.89 -32.93
CA GLU A 72 -17.88 5.30 -31.69
C GLU A 72 -16.93 4.81 -30.59
N MET A 73 -16.02 5.69 -30.16
CA MET A 73 -15.06 5.39 -29.12
C MET A 73 -15.87 5.03 -27.89
N ALA A 74 -15.69 3.81 -27.38
CA ALA A 74 -16.33 3.36 -26.16
C ALA A 74 -16.22 4.48 -25.10
N PRO A 75 -17.31 4.78 -24.37
CA PRO A 75 -17.34 5.90 -23.45
C PRO A 75 -16.16 5.82 -22.47
N PRO A 76 -15.59 6.97 -22.07
CA PRO A 76 -14.52 7.03 -21.09
C PRO A 76 -14.81 6.13 -19.89
N ARG A 77 -13.90 5.22 -19.56
CA ARG A 77 -14.06 4.42 -18.35
C ARG A 77 -14.05 5.34 -17.13
N THR A 78 -15.09 5.28 -16.31
CA THR A 78 -15.13 5.98 -15.02
C THR A 78 -14.07 5.41 -14.08
N VAL A 79 -13.23 6.29 -13.52
CA VAL A 79 -12.24 5.91 -12.50
C VAL A 79 -12.61 6.60 -11.20
N ILE A 80 -12.74 5.82 -10.12
CA ILE A 80 -13.12 6.29 -8.79
C ILE A 80 -11.92 6.04 -7.88
N CYS A 81 -11.36 7.09 -7.29
CA CYS A 81 -10.28 6.97 -6.32
C CYS A 81 -10.82 7.31 -4.92
N VAL A 82 -10.86 6.32 -4.03
CA VAL A 82 -11.44 6.40 -2.68
C VAL A 82 -10.33 6.62 -1.66
N GLY A 83 -10.45 7.66 -0.83
CA GLY A 83 -9.49 7.99 0.22
C GLY A 83 -9.46 7.03 1.40
N ASP A 84 -8.65 7.37 2.40
CA ASP A 84 -8.38 6.56 3.60
C ASP A 84 -9.68 6.27 4.38
N VAL A 85 -9.85 5.01 4.79
CA VAL A 85 -11.10 4.53 5.39
C VAL A 85 -11.00 4.43 6.91
N HIS A 86 -9.87 3.95 7.43
CA HIS A 86 -9.56 3.87 8.86
C HIS A 86 -10.68 3.27 9.71
N GLY A 87 -11.20 2.09 9.35
CA GLY A 87 -12.18 1.37 10.17
C GLY A 87 -13.57 2.03 10.27
N TYR A 88 -13.87 3.09 9.52
CA TYR A 88 -15.19 3.75 9.54
C TYR A 88 -16.16 3.13 8.53
N ILE A 89 -16.68 1.94 8.84
CA ILE A 89 -17.57 1.19 7.94
C ILE A 89 -18.81 1.99 7.52
N SER A 90 -19.45 2.72 8.43
CA SER A 90 -20.65 3.52 8.12
C SER A 90 -20.37 4.63 7.11
N LYS A 91 -19.19 5.28 7.21
CA LYS A 91 -18.75 6.29 6.23
C LYS A 91 -18.47 5.63 4.87
N LEU A 92 -17.85 4.45 4.86
CA LEU A 92 -17.58 3.72 3.62
C LEU A 92 -18.88 3.29 2.92
N GLU A 93 -19.83 2.71 3.65
CA GLU A 93 -21.15 2.32 3.13
C GLU A 93 -21.92 3.54 2.59
N SER A 94 -21.89 4.66 3.32
CA SER A 94 -22.51 5.92 2.91
C SER A 94 -21.87 6.48 1.63
N LEU A 95 -20.54 6.53 1.56
CA LEU A 95 -19.82 6.96 0.35
C LEU A 95 -20.16 6.07 -0.85
N TRP A 96 -20.21 4.75 -0.65
CA TRP A 96 -20.55 3.80 -1.71
C TRP A 96 -21.98 4.00 -2.24
N ALA A 97 -22.94 4.28 -1.36
CA ALA A 97 -24.32 4.60 -1.75
C ALA A 97 -24.40 5.93 -2.51
N ASN A 98 -23.63 6.94 -2.09
CA ASN A 98 -23.59 8.23 -2.75
C ASN A 98 -22.95 8.14 -4.14
N LEU A 99 -21.86 7.37 -4.29
CA LEU A 99 -21.25 7.09 -5.58
C LEU A 99 -22.23 6.41 -6.55
N GLN A 100 -22.96 5.39 -6.07
CA GLN A 100 -24.01 4.72 -6.87
C GLN A 100 -25.13 5.66 -7.30
N SER A 101 -25.49 6.62 -6.46
CA SER A 101 -26.59 7.56 -6.74
C SER A 101 -26.16 8.70 -7.66
N ALA A 102 -24.91 9.17 -7.54
CA ALA A 102 -24.40 10.32 -8.29
C ALA A 102 -23.96 9.95 -9.71
N LEU A 103 -23.55 8.70 -9.95
CA LEU A 103 -23.02 8.26 -11.23
C LEU A 103 -24.08 7.55 -12.09
N PRO A 104 -24.01 7.67 -13.42
CA PRO A 104 -24.82 6.84 -14.32
C PRO A 104 -24.62 5.36 -14.00
N ALA A 105 -25.71 4.58 -14.02
CA ALA A 105 -25.69 3.19 -13.56
C ALA A 105 -24.71 2.30 -14.34
N ASP A 106 -24.61 2.50 -15.65
CA ASP A 106 -23.68 1.82 -16.55
C ASP A 106 -22.22 2.22 -16.28
N ALA A 107 -21.98 3.52 -16.09
CA ALA A 107 -20.67 4.08 -15.76
C ALA A 107 -20.16 3.55 -14.40
N PHE A 108 -21.02 3.53 -13.38
CA PHE A 108 -20.70 2.94 -12.08
C PHE A 108 -20.45 1.43 -12.20
N ALA A 109 -21.30 0.68 -12.90
CA ALA A 109 -21.18 -0.76 -13.04
C ALA A 109 -19.88 -1.23 -13.73
N ALA A 110 -19.31 -0.41 -14.63
CA ALA A 110 -18.07 -0.71 -15.35
C ALA A 110 -16.82 0.02 -14.80
N ALA A 111 -16.96 0.73 -13.67
CA ALA A 111 -15.91 1.58 -13.13
C ALA A 111 -14.62 0.82 -12.77
N LEU A 112 -13.50 1.53 -12.86
CA LEU A 112 -12.27 1.17 -12.14
C LEU A 112 -12.32 1.86 -10.78
N VAL A 113 -12.33 1.09 -9.70
CA VAL A 113 -12.36 1.60 -8.33
C VAL A 113 -11.01 1.35 -7.67
N ILE A 114 -10.32 2.43 -7.33
CA ILE A 114 -8.99 2.41 -6.69
C ILE A 114 -9.15 2.90 -5.26
N PHE A 115 -8.99 2.01 -4.29
CA PHE A 115 -8.94 2.35 -2.88
C PHE A 115 -7.50 2.72 -2.50
N LEU A 116 -7.30 3.91 -1.95
CA LEU A 116 -5.98 4.52 -1.80
C LEU A 116 -5.20 4.04 -0.56
N GLY A 117 -5.74 3.11 0.23
CA GLY A 117 -5.09 2.48 1.38
C GLY A 117 -5.69 2.91 2.72
N ASP A 118 -4.99 2.53 3.79
CA ASP A 118 -5.32 2.80 5.19
C ASP A 118 -6.76 2.38 5.55
N TYR A 119 -7.02 1.07 5.45
CA TYR A 119 -8.33 0.47 5.73
C TYR A 119 -8.60 0.29 7.21
N ASN A 120 -7.52 0.13 7.98
CA ASN A 120 -7.53 -0.21 9.39
C ASN A 120 -7.13 0.97 10.29
N ASP A 121 -7.20 0.74 11.60
CA ASP A 121 -6.84 1.65 12.68
C ASP A 121 -7.72 2.90 12.82
N ARG A 122 -7.60 3.56 13.97
CA ARG A 122 -8.35 4.77 14.37
C ARG A 122 -9.86 4.57 14.54
N GLY A 123 -10.59 4.14 13.51
CA GLY A 123 -12.02 3.85 13.57
C GLY A 123 -12.31 2.44 14.10
N PRO A 124 -13.55 2.19 14.55
CA PRO A 124 -13.88 1.04 15.39
C PRO A 124 -14.07 -0.29 14.64
N ASP A 125 -14.32 -0.28 13.33
CA ASP A 125 -14.89 -1.43 12.61
C ASP A 125 -13.99 -1.96 11.47
N THR A 126 -12.66 -2.03 11.68
CA THR A 126 -11.70 -2.55 10.68
C THR A 126 -12.14 -3.89 10.08
N ARG A 127 -12.57 -4.84 10.92
CA ARG A 127 -13.06 -6.15 10.45
C ARG A 127 -14.16 -6.00 9.39
N ARG A 128 -15.19 -5.19 9.68
CA ARG A 128 -16.32 -4.98 8.76
C ARG A 128 -15.91 -4.22 7.50
N VAL A 129 -14.92 -3.32 7.59
CA VAL A 129 -14.34 -2.67 6.41
C VAL A 129 -13.73 -3.72 5.48
N LEU A 130 -12.93 -4.65 6.00
CA LEU A 130 -12.34 -5.70 5.16
C LEU A 130 -13.40 -6.66 4.60
N ASP A 131 -14.42 -7.04 5.39
CA ASP A 131 -15.56 -7.82 4.92
C ASP A 131 -16.27 -7.12 3.73
N PHE A 132 -16.48 -5.80 3.84
CA PHE A 132 -17.10 -5.00 2.79
C PHE A 132 -16.26 -5.00 1.50
N LEU A 133 -14.96 -4.73 1.61
CA LEU A 133 -14.04 -4.65 0.46
C LEU A 133 -13.93 -6.01 -0.26
N LEU A 134 -13.86 -7.10 0.49
CA LEU A 134 -13.83 -8.47 -0.04
C LEU A 134 -15.12 -8.86 -0.78
N ALA A 135 -16.27 -8.31 -0.39
CA ALA A 135 -17.53 -8.57 -1.05
C ALA A 135 -17.70 -7.81 -2.37
N LEU A 136 -16.93 -6.74 -2.63
CA LEU A 136 -17.10 -5.88 -3.80
C LEU A 136 -16.99 -6.61 -5.14
N PRO A 137 -15.97 -7.46 -5.40
CA PRO A 137 -15.87 -8.16 -6.68
C PRO A 137 -17.07 -9.07 -6.98
N ALA A 138 -17.67 -9.68 -5.95
CA ALA A 138 -18.85 -10.52 -6.12
C ALA A 138 -20.13 -9.69 -6.33
N ARG A 139 -20.24 -8.53 -5.65
CA ARG A 139 -21.39 -7.61 -5.77
C ARG A 139 -21.36 -6.82 -7.08
N HIS A 140 -20.18 -6.53 -7.61
CA HIS A 140 -19.97 -5.71 -8.80
C HIS A 140 -18.98 -6.39 -9.76
N PRO A 141 -19.37 -7.50 -10.41
CA PRO A 141 -18.45 -8.33 -11.21
C PRO A 141 -17.93 -7.65 -12.48
N ALA A 142 -18.58 -6.58 -12.94
CA ALA A 142 -18.12 -5.78 -14.08
C ALA A 142 -17.17 -4.63 -13.67
N GLN A 143 -17.06 -4.33 -12.38
CA GLN A 143 -16.07 -3.37 -11.87
C GLN A 143 -14.69 -4.04 -11.76
N ARG A 144 -13.65 -3.22 -11.89
CA ARG A 144 -12.29 -3.63 -11.49
C ARG A 144 -11.95 -2.91 -10.20
N HIS A 145 -11.51 -3.67 -9.21
CA HIS A 145 -11.13 -3.15 -7.90
C HIS A 145 -9.61 -3.23 -7.74
N VAL A 146 -9.02 -2.13 -7.28
CA VAL A 146 -7.61 -2.03 -6.91
C VAL A 146 -7.56 -1.57 -5.46
N PHE A 147 -6.78 -2.28 -4.64
CA PHE A 147 -6.59 -1.98 -3.22
C PHE A 147 -5.12 -1.67 -2.98
N LEU A 148 -4.82 -0.39 -2.75
CA LEU A 148 -3.45 0.02 -2.41
C LEU A 148 -3.11 -0.35 -0.97
N CYS A 149 -1.85 -0.68 -0.73
CA CYS A 149 -1.32 -0.82 0.62
C CYS A 149 -1.07 0.56 1.22
N GLY A 150 -1.80 0.92 2.26
CA GLY A 150 -1.47 2.05 3.12
C GLY A 150 -0.30 1.74 4.05
N ASN A 151 0.21 2.76 4.75
CA ASN A 151 1.23 2.48 5.78
C ASN A 151 0.65 1.79 7.00
N HIS A 152 -0.62 2.00 7.32
CA HIS A 152 -1.31 1.25 8.37
C HIS A 152 -1.53 -0.20 7.94
N ASP A 153 -1.91 -0.44 6.68
CA ASP A 153 -2.10 -1.81 6.17
C ASP A 153 -0.81 -2.61 6.08
N LEU A 154 0.31 -1.98 5.67
CA LEU A 154 1.62 -2.62 5.69
C LEU A 154 1.98 -3.10 7.11
N ALA A 155 1.72 -2.25 8.10
CA ALA A 155 2.07 -2.51 9.48
C ALA A 155 1.15 -3.58 10.10
N PHE A 156 -0.14 -3.55 9.77
CA PHE A 156 -1.09 -4.60 10.15
C PHE A 156 -0.73 -5.94 9.50
N ALA A 157 -0.45 -5.96 8.19
CA ALA A 157 0.00 -7.15 7.46
C ALA A 157 1.28 -7.74 8.06
N ALA A 158 2.22 -6.89 8.47
CA ALA A 158 3.44 -7.33 9.17
C ALA A 158 3.11 -8.02 10.49
N PHE A 159 2.21 -7.44 11.29
CA PHE A 159 1.84 -7.98 12.59
C PHE A 159 1.14 -9.35 12.48
N VAL A 160 0.28 -9.55 11.48
CA VAL A 160 -0.46 -10.82 11.31
C VAL A 160 0.25 -11.86 10.43
N GLY A 161 1.50 -11.58 10.03
CA GLY A 161 2.29 -12.50 9.20
C GLY A 161 1.82 -12.61 7.74
N ALA A 162 1.17 -11.58 7.21
CA ALA A 162 0.65 -11.53 5.83
C ALA A 162 1.61 -10.86 4.83
N LEU A 163 2.74 -10.28 5.29
CA LEU A 163 3.74 -9.72 4.36
C LEU A 163 4.51 -10.81 3.62
N PRO A 164 4.86 -10.59 2.34
CA PRO A 164 5.82 -11.45 1.66
C PRO A 164 7.21 -11.34 2.33
N PRO A 165 7.97 -12.43 2.40
CA PRO A 165 9.33 -12.40 2.94
C PRO A 165 10.22 -11.46 2.11
N PRO A 166 11.29 -10.91 2.71
CA PRO A 166 12.25 -10.09 1.99
C PRO A 166 12.79 -10.77 0.73
N PRO A 167 12.82 -10.10 -0.44
CA PRO A 167 13.18 -10.74 -1.71
C PRO A 167 14.59 -11.35 -1.77
N ASP A 168 15.52 -10.89 -0.93
CA ASP A 168 16.90 -11.41 -0.85
C ASP A 168 17.09 -12.46 0.25
N GLY A 169 16.01 -12.87 0.93
CA GLY A 169 16.05 -13.85 2.02
C GLY A 169 16.59 -13.29 3.34
N SER A 170 16.84 -11.99 3.46
CA SER A 170 17.16 -11.38 4.75
C SER A 170 16.01 -11.56 5.74
N PRO A 171 16.29 -11.65 7.05
CA PRO A 171 15.23 -11.72 8.06
C PRO A 171 14.57 -10.35 8.22
N PHE A 172 13.29 -10.33 8.57
CA PHE A 172 12.59 -9.08 8.89
C PHE A 172 13.26 -8.28 10.03
N ALA A 173 13.99 -8.96 10.92
CA ALA A 173 14.76 -8.32 11.98
C ALA A 173 15.82 -7.33 11.47
N ALA A 174 16.30 -7.47 10.23
CA ALA A 174 17.20 -6.51 9.60
C ALA A 174 16.57 -5.11 9.43
N THR A 175 15.25 -5.01 9.53
CA THR A 175 14.55 -3.72 9.41
C THR A 175 14.54 -2.91 10.71
N TRP A 176 14.98 -3.47 11.83
CA TRP A 176 14.83 -2.85 13.14
C TRP A 176 15.87 -1.74 13.39
N ASP A 177 17.11 -1.92 12.93
CA ASP A 177 18.26 -1.09 13.29
C ASP A 177 18.03 0.41 13.03
N GLN A 178 17.37 0.75 11.93
CA GLN A 178 17.11 2.15 11.57
C GLN A 178 16.23 2.89 12.60
N TYR A 179 15.41 2.15 13.36
CA TYR A 179 14.42 2.72 14.29
C TYR A 179 14.62 2.25 15.73
N ILE A 180 15.72 1.56 16.04
CA ILE A 180 15.91 0.90 17.34
C ILE A 180 15.82 1.88 18.53
N ASP A 181 16.26 3.13 18.33
CA ASP A 181 16.20 4.18 19.35
C ASP A 181 14.76 4.54 19.75
N ASN A 182 13.78 4.24 18.90
CA ASN A 182 12.36 4.46 19.20
C ASN A 182 11.72 3.32 20.00
N GLU A 183 12.37 2.16 20.09
CA GLU A 183 11.77 0.94 20.67
C GLU A 183 11.24 1.18 22.09
N ALA A 184 12.04 1.83 22.93
CA ALA A 184 11.69 2.08 24.31
C ALA A 184 10.51 3.05 24.46
N HIS A 185 10.37 4.03 23.57
CA HIS A 185 9.33 5.06 23.61
C HIS A 185 8.01 4.54 23.02
N GLU A 186 8.09 3.90 21.85
CA GLU A 186 6.94 3.33 21.15
C GLU A 186 6.47 2.00 21.75
N GLY A 187 7.27 1.40 22.64
CA GLY A 187 6.95 0.17 23.36
C GLY A 187 6.67 -0.99 22.42
N TRP A 188 7.60 -1.24 21.49
CA TRP A 188 7.39 -2.23 20.42
C TRP A 188 6.92 -3.59 20.93
N PHE A 189 6.10 -4.25 20.13
CA PHE A 189 5.66 -5.61 20.39
C PHE A 189 6.86 -6.55 20.57
N ARG A 190 6.81 -7.34 21.64
CA ARG A 190 7.81 -8.34 22.04
C ARG A 190 7.16 -9.69 22.39
N GLY A 191 5.91 -9.89 21.98
CA GLY A 191 5.20 -11.15 22.17
C GLY A 191 5.67 -12.25 21.20
N PRO A 192 5.06 -13.44 21.25
CA PRO A 192 5.44 -14.56 20.39
C PRO A 192 5.46 -14.19 18.90
N GLY A 193 6.53 -14.58 18.19
CA GLY A 193 6.70 -14.35 16.75
C GLY A 193 7.24 -12.97 16.38
N HIS A 194 7.57 -12.12 17.35
CA HIS A 194 8.14 -10.80 17.07
C HIS A 194 9.53 -10.87 16.41
N GLU A 195 10.26 -11.98 16.60
CA GLU A 195 11.60 -12.22 16.06
C GLU A 195 11.62 -12.22 14.53
N ASP A 196 10.54 -12.69 13.92
CA ASP A 196 10.34 -12.76 12.47
C ASP A 196 9.37 -11.66 11.98
N MET A 197 9.28 -10.53 12.69
CA MET A 197 8.33 -9.46 12.38
C MET A 197 9.03 -8.21 11.85
N HIS A 198 8.51 -7.66 10.75
CA HIS A 198 8.97 -6.38 10.20
C HIS A 198 8.81 -5.26 11.25
N VAL A 199 9.73 -4.28 11.27
CA VAL A 199 9.74 -3.21 12.27
C VAL A 199 8.39 -2.50 12.39
N GLN A 200 7.70 -2.29 11.27
CA GLN A 200 6.39 -1.62 11.28
C GLN A 200 5.32 -2.46 11.99
N GLY A 201 5.34 -3.79 11.89
CA GLY A 201 4.44 -4.65 12.67
C GLY A 201 4.71 -4.56 14.16
N ARG A 202 5.99 -4.52 14.54
CA ARG A 202 6.39 -4.35 15.95
C ARG A 202 5.94 -3.00 16.52
N ARG A 203 6.03 -1.93 15.73
CA ARG A 203 5.55 -0.58 16.08
C ARG A 203 4.02 -0.52 16.17
N TRP A 204 3.33 -1.21 15.26
CA TRP A 204 1.88 -1.23 15.16
C TRP A 204 1.22 -1.96 16.33
N GLY A 205 1.75 -3.13 16.70
CA GLY A 205 1.31 -3.88 17.88
C GLY A 205 1.91 -3.41 19.21
N GLY A 206 2.72 -2.34 19.19
CA GLY A 206 3.38 -1.80 20.38
C GLY A 206 2.44 -1.07 21.33
N VAL A 207 2.94 -0.72 22.51
CA VAL A 207 2.22 0.07 23.52
C VAL A 207 2.98 1.37 23.75
N ILE A 208 2.51 2.45 23.11
CA ILE A 208 3.17 3.75 23.20
C ILE A 208 3.10 4.29 24.63
N LYS A 209 4.21 4.81 25.14
CA LYS A 209 4.29 5.32 26.52
C LYS A 209 3.55 6.64 26.69
N GLU A 210 3.54 7.45 25.65
CA GLU A 210 2.89 8.75 25.63
C GLU A 210 1.40 8.56 25.46
N ARG A 211 0.64 9.18 26.36
CA ARG A 211 -0.83 9.14 26.27
C ARG A 211 -1.38 10.06 25.19
N TRP A 212 -0.65 11.11 24.81
CA TRP A 212 -1.15 12.18 23.94
C TRP A 212 -0.38 12.28 22.63
N ASN A 213 -1.10 12.38 21.52
CA ASN A 213 -0.54 12.65 20.21
C ASN A 213 -0.65 14.16 19.90
N PRO A 214 0.43 14.94 20.00
CA PRO A 214 0.38 16.38 19.76
C PRO A 214 0.07 16.72 18.30
N LYS A 215 0.33 15.83 17.34
CA LYS A 215 0.04 16.05 15.92
C LYS A 215 -1.45 15.93 15.60
N LYS A 216 -2.15 15.06 16.31
CA LYS A 216 -3.60 14.83 16.15
C LYS A 216 -4.46 15.62 17.12
N GLY A 217 -3.86 16.13 18.21
CA GLY A 217 -4.60 16.76 19.30
C GLY A 217 -5.54 15.78 20.01
N LEU A 218 -5.18 14.49 20.05
CA LEU A 218 -5.97 13.41 20.64
C LEU A 218 -5.05 12.39 21.33
N PRO A 219 -5.56 11.59 22.28
CA PRO A 219 -4.81 10.47 22.83
C PRO A 219 -4.49 9.40 21.78
N TYR A 220 -3.34 8.74 21.90
CA TYR A 220 -3.08 7.54 21.11
C TYR A 220 -4.03 6.41 21.51
N LYS A 221 -4.43 5.58 20.54
CA LYS A 221 -5.21 4.36 20.77
C LYS A 221 -4.29 3.14 20.74
N GLY A 222 -3.62 2.89 21.87
CA GLY A 222 -2.75 1.73 22.07
C GLY A 222 -1.32 1.92 21.54
N SER A 223 -1.13 2.15 20.24
CA SER A 223 0.18 2.25 19.59
C SER A 223 0.38 3.59 18.85
N ILE A 224 1.58 3.82 18.32
CA ILE A 224 1.86 4.99 17.46
C ILE A 224 0.99 5.01 16.18
N TYR A 225 0.42 3.87 15.81
CA TYR A 225 -0.49 3.69 14.68
C TYR A 225 -1.97 3.84 15.07
N ASP A 226 -2.31 4.03 16.34
CA ASP A 226 -3.70 3.97 16.83
C ASP A 226 -4.37 2.62 16.51
N ALA A 227 -3.63 1.52 16.70
CA ALA A 227 -4.03 0.17 16.30
C ALA A 227 -5.06 -0.50 17.21
N GLN A 228 -5.26 -0.03 18.43
CA GLN A 228 -6.17 -0.66 19.40
C GLN A 228 -7.57 -0.95 18.85
N PRO A 229 -8.26 -0.04 18.13
CA PRO A 229 -9.56 -0.32 17.55
C PRO A 229 -9.54 -1.47 16.53
N THR A 230 -8.43 -1.66 15.81
CA THR A 230 -8.29 -2.82 14.92
C THR A 230 -8.30 -4.11 15.73
N PHE A 231 -7.51 -4.22 16.80
CA PHE A 231 -7.54 -5.40 17.69
C PHE A 231 -8.95 -5.66 18.23
N GLU A 232 -9.61 -4.62 18.73
CA GLU A 232 -10.96 -4.71 19.30
C GLU A 232 -12.01 -5.14 18.27
N SER A 233 -11.88 -4.69 17.01
CA SER A 233 -12.78 -5.10 15.92
C SER A 233 -12.72 -6.60 15.59
N TYR A 234 -11.62 -7.27 15.95
CA TYR A 234 -11.47 -8.74 15.86
C TYR A 234 -11.76 -9.46 17.18
N GLY A 235 -12.19 -8.74 18.22
CA GLY A 235 -12.58 -9.31 19.51
C GLY A 235 -11.40 -9.66 20.42
N VAL A 236 -10.24 -9.03 20.24
CA VAL A 236 -9.05 -9.25 21.08
C VAL A 236 -8.53 -7.94 21.68
N ALA A 237 -7.84 -8.04 22.81
CA ALA A 237 -7.23 -6.87 23.44
C ALA A 237 -6.02 -6.35 22.62
N HIS A 238 -5.78 -5.04 22.69
CA HIS A 238 -4.62 -4.40 22.06
C HIS A 238 -3.30 -5.06 22.45
N GLY A 239 -2.43 -5.27 21.46
CA GLY A 239 -1.12 -5.90 21.66
C GLY A 239 -1.18 -7.42 21.91
N SER A 240 -2.36 -8.04 21.85
CA SER A 240 -2.47 -9.50 22.02
C SER A 240 -1.94 -10.25 20.79
N PRO A 241 -1.06 -11.27 20.94
CA PRO A 241 -0.69 -12.14 19.83
C PRO A 241 -1.86 -12.95 19.28
N ASP A 242 -2.96 -13.10 20.04
CA ASP A 242 -4.14 -13.85 19.57
C ASP A 242 -4.84 -13.18 18.39
N LEU A 243 -4.54 -11.91 18.09
CA LEU A 243 -5.00 -11.27 16.85
C LEU A 243 -4.56 -12.06 15.60
N MET A 244 -3.37 -12.64 15.59
CA MET A 244 -2.88 -13.46 14.47
C MET A 244 -3.79 -14.67 14.18
N LYS A 245 -4.50 -15.17 15.20
CA LYS A 245 -5.49 -16.26 15.07
C LYS A 245 -6.90 -15.73 14.81
N ALA A 246 -7.23 -14.55 15.35
CA ALA A 246 -8.56 -13.96 15.24
C ALA A 246 -8.84 -13.37 13.85
N VAL A 247 -7.81 -12.91 13.13
CA VAL A 247 -7.94 -12.41 11.76
C VAL A 247 -8.16 -13.58 10.79
N PRO A 248 -9.28 -13.62 10.05
CA PRO A 248 -9.57 -14.68 9.09
C PRO A 248 -8.53 -14.77 7.97
N GLU A 249 -8.37 -15.96 7.39
CA GLU A 249 -7.39 -16.20 6.32
C GLU A 249 -7.71 -15.39 5.05
N GLU A 250 -8.97 -15.15 4.75
CA GLU A 250 -9.40 -14.26 3.67
C GLU A 250 -8.94 -12.80 3.89
N HIS A 251 -8.89 -12.32 5.14
CA HIS A 251 -8.40 -10.99 5.47
C HIS A 251 -6.87 -10.93 5.38
N LYS A 252 -6.17 -11.97 5.84
CA LYS A 252 -4.72 -12.07 5.63
C LYS A 252 -4.37 -12.12 4.16
N LYS A 253 -5.14 -12.87 3.36
CA LYS A 253 -4.99 -12.92 1.90
C LYS A 253 -5.24 -11.55 1.27
N PHE A 254 -6.28 -10.83 1.70
CA PHE A 254 -6.53 -9.47 1.25
C PHE A 254 -5.33 -8.56 1.50
N LEU A 255 -4.81 -8.54 2.74
CA LEU A 255 -3.62 -7.78 3.14
C LEU A 255 -2.37 -8.17 2.35
N HIS A 256 -2.16 -9.47 2.15
CA HIS A 256 -1.07 -10.01 1.35
C HIS A 256 -1.16 -9.54 -0.10
N ASP A 257 -2.36 -9.42 -0.67
CA ASP A 257 -2.57 -9.10 -2.09
C ASP A 257 -2.58 -7.59 -2.38
N LEU A 258 -2.52 -6.73 -1.36
CA LEU A 258 -2.44 -5.28 -1.53
C LEU A 258 -1.24 -4.90 -2.42
N VAL A 259 -1.48 -4.01 -3.37
CA VAL A 259 -0.45 -3.49 -4.27
C VAL A 259 0.11 -2.19 -3.71
N TRP A 260 1.42 -1.95 -3.80
CA TRP A 260 2.00 -0.70 -3.29
C TRP A 260 1.90 0.45 -4.29
N VAL A 261 1.69 0.13 -5.56
CA VAL A 261 1.45 1.08 -6.65
C VAL A 261 0.49 0.47 -7.66
N HIS A 262 -0.30 1.32 -8.29
CA HIS A 262 -1.11 0.95 -9.44
C HIS A 262 -0.90 1.97 -10.58
N GLU A 263 -0.76 1.47 -11.80
CA GLU A 263 -0.52 2.27 -13.00
C GLU A 263 -1.61 1.96 -14.04
N GLU A 264 -2.20 3.00 -14.62
CA GLU A 264 -3.20 2.90 -15.69
C GLU A 264 -2.82 3.87 -16.81
N GLU A 265 -2.94 3.46 -18.08
CA GLU A 265 -2.41 4.23 -19.22
C GLU A 265 -3.42 5.22 -19.82
N ASP A 266 -4.72 4.90 -19.77
CA ASP A 266 -5.75 5.57 -20.56
C ASP A 266 -6.85 6.23 -19.68
N VAL A 267 -6.45 7.09 -18.74
CA VAL A 267 -7.38 7.81 -17.86
C VAL A 267 -7.70 9.18 -18.43
N ARG A 268 -8.98 9.45 -18.66
CA ARG A 268 -9.45 10.77 -19.13
C ARG A 268 -9.69 11.71 -17.96
N ILE A 269 -9.42 12.99 -18.17
CA ILE A 269 -9.64 14.05 -17.19
C ILE A 269 -10.13 15.32 -17.90
N ASP A 270 -11.15 15.94 -17.32
CA ASP A 270 -11.71 17.18 -17.85
C ASP A 270 -10.85 18.38 -17.43
N THR A 271 -10.52 19.24 -18.39
CA THR A 271 -9.78 20.50 -18.19
C THR A 271 -10.52 21.65 -18.86
N ASP A 272 -10.13 22.89 -18.56
CA ASP A 272 -10.72 24.08 -19.17
C ASP A 272 -10.54 24.10 -20.71
N GLY A 273 -9.50 23.42 -21.21
CA GLY A 273 -9.22 23.24 -22.65
C GLY A 273 -9.91 22.02 -23.27
N GLY A 274 -10.81 21.37 -22.55
CA GLY A 274 -11.44 20.10 -22.95
C GLY A 274 -10.82 18.88 -22.25
N GLN A 275 -11.28 17.70 -22.65
CA GLN A 275 -10.83 16.46 -22.04
C GLN A 275 -9.45 16.04 -22.59
N ILE A 276 -8.53 15.70 -21.70
CA ILE A 276 -7.21 15.16 -22.05
C ILE A 276 -7.08 13.70 -21.59
N LEU A 277 -6.20 12.96 -22.25
CA LEU A 277 -5.81 11.61 -21.86
C LEU A 277 -4.54 11.67 -21.00
N CYS A 278 -4.51 10.92 -19.91
CA CYS A 278 -3.40 10.89 -18.97
C CYS A 278 -3.10 9.45 -18.57
N LYS A 279 -1.82 9.18 -18.28
CA LYS A 279 -1.45 8.07 -17.41
C LYS A 279 -1.91 8.38 -15.98
N LEU A 280 -2.15 7.37 -15.18
CA LEU A 280 -2.44 7.50 -13.75
C LEU A 280 -1.50 6.60 -12.96
N ILE A 281 -0.87 7.16 -11.93
CA ILE A 281 -0.10 6.43 -10.92
C ILE A 281 -0.81 6.66 -9.58
N ALA A 282 -1.33 5.58 -9.01
CA ALA A 282 -1.91 5.57 -7.68
C ALA A 282 -0.91 4.96 -6.69
N VAL A 283 -0.59 5.71 -5.64
CA VAL A 283 0.34 5.31 -4.58
C VAL A 283 -0.05 6.01 -3.29
N HIS A 284 -0.08 5.29 -2.17
CA HIS A 284 -0.77 5.72 -0.96
C HIS A 284 -0.35 7.12 -0.46
N ALA A 285 0.95 7.40 -0.30
CA ALA A 285 1.42 8.73 0.11
C ALA A 285 1.88 9.59 -1.07
N GLY A 286 2.66 9.04 -1.99
CA GLY A 286 3.20 9.77 -3.14
C GLY A 286 4.51 9.19 -3.64
N LEU A 287 5.24 9.97 -4.43
CA LEU A 287 6.56 9.61 -4.96
C LEU A 287 7.58 10.64 -4.48
N GLU A 288 8.75 10.16 -4.07
CA GLU A 288 9.84 10.98 -3.57
C GLU A 288 10.43 11.86 -4.67
N LYS A 289 10.78 13.10 -4.30
CA LYS A 289 11.44 14.03 -5.22
C LYS A 289 12.90 13.67 -5.51
N SER A 290 13.60 13.10 -4.54
CA SER A 290 15.07 12.94 -4.55
C SER A 290 15.56 11.57 -5.04
N LEU A 291 14.66 10.60 -5.20
CA LEU A 291 14.99 9.27 -5.69
C LEU A 291 14.58 9.13 -7.15
N ASP A 292 15.37 8.37 -7.92
CA ASP A 292 15.04 8.00 -9.29
C ASP A 292 13.66 7.30 -9.34
N LEU A 293 12.80 7.75 -10.26
CA LEU A 293 11.45 7.22 -10.38
C LEU A 293 11.42 5.70 -10.66
N ASN A 294 12.35 5.17 -11.46
CA ASN A 294 12.35 3.74 -11.78
C ASN A 294 12.73 2.91 -10.55
N GLU A 295 13.66 3.40 -9.72
CA GLU A 295 14.01 2.72 -8.48
C GLU A 295 12.86 2.72 -7.47
N GLN A 296 12.13 3.84 -7.35
CA GLN A 296 10.91 3.90 -6.54
C GLN A 296 9.85 2.92 -7.04
N LEU A 297 9.58 2.92 -8.35
CA LEU A 297 8.61 2.01 -8.96
C LEU A 297 9.06 0.54 -8.85
N ARG A 298 10.37 0.25 -8.88
CA ARG A 298 10.91 -1.08 -8.62
C ARG A 298 10.54 -1.54 -7.21
N VAL A 299 10.87 -0.74 -6.19
CA VAL A 299 10.56 -1.03 -4.78
C VAL A 299 9.06 -1.29 -4.58
N LEU A 300 8.21 -0.46 -5.19
CA LEU A 300 6.76 -0.58 -5.11
C LEU A 300 6.22 -1.83 -5.81
N ARG A 301 6.61 -2.06 -7.07
CA ARG A 301 6.16 -3.20 -7.87
C ARG A 301 6.63 -4.54 -7.29
N THR A 302 7.83 -4.59 -6.71
CA THR A 302 8.35 -5.81 -6.07
C THR A 302 7.92 -5.97 -4.62
N ARG A 303 7.23 -4.97 -4.04
CA ARG A 303 6.84 -4.93 -2.62
C ARG A 303 8.02 -5.26 -1.72
N ASP A 304 9.08 -4.47 -1.86
CA ASP A 304 10.38 -4.72 -1.24
C ASP A 304 10.32 -4.53 0.30
N THR A 305 10.05 -5.62 1.02
CA THR A 305 9.87 -5.63 2.48
C THR A 305 11.19 -5.57 3.27
N ARG A 306 12.31 -5.32 2.60
CA ARG A 306 13.60 -4.98 3.24
C ARG A 306 13.63 -3.56 3.75
N VAL A 307 12.82 -2.68 3.15
CA VAL A 307 12.83 -1.24 3.42
C VAL A 307 12.14 -0.99 4.76
N PRO A 308 12.86 -0.52 5.81
CA PRO A 308 12.27 -0.37 7.14
C PRO A 308 11.07 0.57 7.16
N LYS A 309 11.13 1.66 6.38
CA LYS A 309 10.03 2.61 6.17
C LYS A 309 9.95 3.02 4.71
N VAL A 310 8.91 2.58 4.02
CA VAL A 310 8.64 2.92 2.62
C VAL A 310 8.06 4.33 2.54
N GLN A 311 8.82 5.34 2.08
CA GLN A 311 8.34 6.73 2.05
C GLN A 311 7.18 6.92 1.09
N MET A 312 7.11 6.16 0.00
CA MET A 312 5.97 6.20 -0.91
C MET A 312 4.64 5.78 -0.25
N LEU A 313 4.70 5.13 0.93
CA LEU A 313 3.54 4.85 1.77
C LEU A 313 3.50 5.75 3.03
N SER A 314 4.63 6.24 3.54
CA SER A 314 4.70 6.86 4.88
C SER A 314 5.23 8.30 4.92
N GLY A 315 5.70 8.81 3.78
CA GLY A 315 6.32 10.12 3.60
C GLY A 315 5.30 11.24 3.78
N ARG A 316 5.75 12.47 3.97
CA ARG A 316 4.89 13.65 4.11
C ARG A 316 5.29 14.70 3.07
N GLN A 317 6.10 15.68 3.46
CA GLN A 317 6.47 16.78 2.57
C GLN A 317 7.34 16.33 1.38
N ASP A 318 8.13 15.29 1.58
CA ASP A 318 9.03 14.64 0.62
C ASP A 318 8.30 13.94 -0.54
N VAL A 319 7.03 13.58 -0.35
CA VAL A 319 6.17 12.89 -1.34
C VAL A 319 4.90 13.69 -1.71
N TRP A 320 4.82 14.95 -1.28
CA TRP A 320 3.65 15.79 -1.51
C TRP A 320 3.49 16.16 -3.00
N ASN A 321 4.57 16.58 -3.64
CA ASN A 321 4.57 17.07 -5.02
C ASN A 321 4.74 15.94 -6.04
N ILE A 322 4.35 16.19 -7.29
CA ILE A 322 4.74 15.33 -8.42
C ILE A 322 6.28 15.39 -8.57
N PRO A 323 6.98 14.24 -8.69
CA PRO A 323 8.42 14.21 -8.86
C PRO A 323 8.83 14.86 -10.19
N GLN A 324 10.05 15.42 -10.24
CA GLN A 324 10.54 16.16 -11.42
C GLN A 324 10.55 15.30 -12.69
N ASP A 325 10.78 14.00 -12.56
CA ASP A 325 10.76 13.04 -13.68
C ASP A 325 9.39 12.94 -14.37
N LEU A 326 8.32 13.37 -13.70
CA LEU A 326 6.96 13.43 -14.22
C LEU A 326 6.50 14.86 -14.53
N ALA A 327 7.30 15.88 -14.25
CA ALA A 327 6.94 17.27 -14.52
C ALA A 327 6.73 17.50 -16.03
N GLY A 328 5.59 18.11 -16.38
CA GLY A 328 5.19 18.36 -17.76
C GLY A 328 4.67 17.14 -18.53
N LYS A 329 4.67 15.95 -17.92
CA LYS A 329 4.01 14.76 -18.49
C LYS A 329 2.53 14.76 -18.14
N GLN A 330 1.71 14.19 -19.03
CA GLN A 330 0.29 13.94 -18.79
C GLN A 330 0.14 12.70 -17.87
N THR A 331 0.51 12.87 -16.60
CA THR A 331 0.47 11.81 -15.58
C THR A 331 -0.21 12.30 -14.32
N ILE A 332 -1.37 11.74 -14.02
CA ILE A 332 -2.09 11.89 -12.77
C ILE A 332 -1.33 11.13 -11.69
N VAL A 333 -1.04 11.78 -10.57
CA VAL A 333 -0.51 11.12 -9.36
C VAL A 333 -1.55 11.26 -8.25
N VAL A 334 -2.19 10.15 -7.90
CA VAL A 334 -3.27 10.10 -6.90
C VAL A 334 -2.84 9.37 -5.62
N SER A 335 -3.13 9.97 -4.47
CA SER A 335 -2.72 9.50 -3.14
C SER A 335 -3.79 9.79 -2.09
N GLY A 336 -3.75 9.07 -0.97
CA GLY A 336 -4.50 9.35 0.25
C GLY A 336 -3.60 9.99 1.32
N HIS A 337 -3.56 9.40 2.52
CA HIS A 337 -2.56 9.55 3.61
C HIS A 337 -2.44 10.89 4.32
N HIS A 338 -2.53 12.01 3.60
CA HIS A 338 -2.05 13.30 4.07
C HIS A 338 -3.01 14.06 5.00
N GLY A 339 -4.18 13.50 5.30
CA GLY A 339 -5.24 14.12 6.10
C GLY A 339 -5.79 15.40 5.46
N LYS A 340 -5.74 15.49 4.13
CA LYS A 340 -6.21 16.62 3.33
C LYS A 340 -6.90 16.16 2.05
N LEU A 341 -7.89 16.94 1.63
CA LEU A 341 -8.34 16.98 0.24
C LEU A 341 -7.58 18.10 -0.47
N HIS A 342 -6.78 17.76 -1.48
CA HIS A 342 -5.98 18.71 -2.23
C HIS A 342 -5.86 18.28 -3.69
N VAL A 343 -6.10 19.23 -4.60
CA VAL A 343 -5.96 19.03 -6.04
C VAL A 343 -5.13 20.19 -6.58
N ASP A 344 -4.02 19.87 -7.24
CA ASP A 344 -3.15 20.83 -7.92
C ASP A 344 -2.68 20.27 -9.27
N GLY A 345 -3.28 20.77 -10.35
CA GLY A 345 -3.07 20.24 -11.69
C GLY A 345 -3.39 18.73 -11.78
N LEU A 346 -2.37 17.91 -12.02
CA LEU A 346 -2.48 16.45 -12.10
C LEU A 346 -2.12 15.74 -10.78
N ARG A 347 -1.91 16.49 -9.68
CA ARG A 347 -1.68 15.94 -8.34
C ARG A 347 -3.00 15.89 -7.59
N PHE A 348 -3.40 14.69 -7.19
CA PHE A 348 -4.61 14.45 -6.41
C PHE A 348 -4.24 13.82 -5.06
N ILE A 349 -4.60 14.49 -3.97
CA ILE A 349 -4.49 13.98 -2.61
C ILE A 349 -5.91 13.93 -2.04
N ILE A 350 -6.42 12.73 -1.85
CA ILE A 350 -7.81 12.43 -1.50
C ILE A 350 -7.82 11.73 -0.15
N ASP A 351 -7.68 12.51 0.92
CA ASP A 351 -7.78 12.02 2.30
C ASP A 351 -8.40 13.11 3.18
N GLU A 352 -9.63 13.51 2.88
CA GLU A 352 -10.36 14.50 3.69
C GLU A 352 -10.61 14.00 5.12
N GLY A 353 -10.81 12.69 5.26
CA GLY A 353 -11.13 12.03 6.52
C GLY A 353 -9.96 12.04 7.49
N GLY A 354 -8.75 11.69 7.04
CA GLY A 354 -7.56 11.55 7.88
C GLY A 354 -7.79 10.60 9.07
N GLY A 355 -8.76 9.68 8.97
CA GLY A 355 -9.20 8.82 10.06
C GLY A 355 -9.74 9.55 11.29
N TYR A 356 -10.28 10.76 11.13
CA TYR A 356 -11.02 11.46 12.18
C TYR A 356 -12.51 11.12 12.11
N ALA A 357 -13.16 11.00 13.27
CA ALA A 357 -14.56 10.56 13.37
C ALA A 357 -15.56 11.60 12.81
N ASP A 358 -15.19 12.87 12.87
CA ASP A 358 -15.97 14.06 12.50
C ASP A 358 -15.62 14.58 11.09
N LYS A 359 -14.91 13.78 10.29
CA LYS A 359 -14.61 14.11 8.90
C LYS A 359 -15.13 13.05 7.93
N PRO A 360 -15.55 13.44 6.72
CA PRO A 360 -16.06 12.51 5.73
C PRO A 360 -14.93 11.70 5.08
N ILE A 361 -15.25 10.51 4.57
CA ILE A 361 -14.43 9.87 3.54
C ILE A 361 -14.81 10.49 2.21
N ALA A 362 -13.83 10.86 1.40
CA ALA A 362 -14.02 11.42 0.07
C ALA A 362 -13.51 10.46 -1.01
N ALA A 363 -14.14 10.51 -2.18
CA ALA A 363 -13.65 9.92 -3.41
C ALA A 363 -13.64 10.97 -4.52
N VAL A 364 -12.66 10.90 -5.41
CA VAL A 364 -12.67 11.68 -6.66
C VAL A 364 -13.06 10.78 -7.82
N VAL A 365 -13.88 11.31 -8.74
CA VAL A 365 -14.33 10.61 -9.93
C VAL A 365 -13.76 11.25 -11.19
N PHE A 366 -13.14 10.45 -12.04
CA PHE A 366 -12.70 10.84 -13.38
C PHE A 366 -13.71 10.39 -14.44
N PRO A 367 -13.94 11.19 -15.49
CA PRO A 367 -13.13 12.35 -15.90
C PRO A 367 -13.46 13.70 -15.24
N SER A 368 -14.63 13.83 -14.59
CA SER A 368 -15.15 15.13 -14.10
C SER A 368 -14.33 15.80 -13.00
N LYS A 369 -13.51 15.04 -12.29
CA LYS A 369 -12.83 15.42 -11.03
C LYS A 369 -13.80 15.75 -9.90
N GLU A 370 -15.06 15.29 -10.01
CA GLU A 370 -16.06 15.50 -8.97
C GLU A 370 -15.64 14.79 -7.68
N VAL A 371 -15.79 15.47 -6.55
CA VAL A 371 -15.51 14.89 -5.23
C VAL A 371 -16.82 14.51 -4.55
N ILE A 372 -17.04 13.22 -4.41
CA ILE A 372 -18.20 12.64 -3.71
C ILE A 372 -17.75 12.24 -2.30
N ARG A 373 -18.60 12.49 -1.31
CA ARG A 373 -18.30 12.28 0.11
C ARG A 373 -19.27 11.29 0.73
N SER A 374 -18.85 10.62 1.80
CA SER A 374 -19.77 10.03 2.76
C SER A 374 -20.62 11.14 3.39
N THR A 375 -21.92 10.92 3.55
CA THR A 375 -22.70 11.75 4.48
C THR A 375 -22.29 11.39 5.90
N GLU A 376 -21.95 12.39 6.70
CA GLU A 376 -21.79 12.16 8.12
C GLU A 376 -23.17 11.80 8.69
N GLY A 377 -23.26 10.65 9.34
CA GLY A 377 -24.43 10.37 10.15
C GLY A 377 -24.52 11.47 11.19
N THR A 378 -25.60 12.24 11.17
CA THR A 378 -26.11 12.94 12.34
C THR A 378 -26.40 11.87 13.39
N ALA A 379 -25.37 11.38 14.07
CA ALA A 379 -25.55 10.65 15.31
C ALA A 379 -26.07 11.70 16.28
N SER A 380 -27.39 11.68 16.47
CA SER A 380 -28.09 12.43 17.48
C SER A 380 -27.35 12.23 18.81
N GLN A 381 -26.69 13.28 19.30
CA GLN A 381 -26.45 13.39 20.72
C GLN A 381 -27.81 13.69 21.34
N ASN A 382 -28.51 12.65 21.77
CA ASN A 382 -29.63 12.73 22.70
C ASN A 382 -29.30 11.87 23.92
#